data_AF-A0A077PAX1-F1
#
_entry.id   AF-A0A077PAX1-F1
#
_cell.length_a   1.000
_cell.length_b   1.000
_cell.length_c   1.000
_cell.angle_alpha   90.00
_cell.angle_beta   90.00
_cell.angle_gamma   90.00
#
_symmetry.space_group_name_H-M   'P 1'
#
loop_
_entity.id
_entity.type
_entity.pdbx_description
1 polymer ?
#
loop_
_entity_poly.entity_id
_entity_poly.type
_entity_poly.pdbx_seq_one_letter_code
_entity_poly.pdbx_strand_id
1 'polypeptide(L)' 'MTNKNDDEILQTPRHLLHELTAEYDSMVRQYKETYKGYVDIPDSRWNKELELYMESLNEAKKILGWEINDE' A
#
# COMPACT_ATOMS: atom_id res chain seq x y z
N MET A 1 -28.51 -24.80 -1.02
CA MET A 1 -27.65 -24.30 -2.10
C MET A 1 -27.20 -22.92 -1.70
N THR A 2 -25.99 -22.78 -1.18
CA THR A 2 -25.37 -21.48 -0.88
C THR A 2 -25.01 -20.81 -2.20
N ASN A 3 -25.45 -19.55 -2.37
CA ASN A 3 -25.24 -18.73 -3.55
C ASN A 3 -23.73 -18.61 -3.83
N LYS A 4 -23.25 -19.21 -4.92
CA LYS A 4 -21.88 -18.97 -5.43
C LYS A 4 -21.64 -17.50 -5.81
N ASN A 5 -22.72 -16.75 -6.06
CA ASN A 5 -22.64 -15.36 -6.51
C ASN A 5 -22.20 -14.38 -5.41
N ASP A 6 -22.50 -14.65 -4.14
CA ASP A 6 -22.17 -13.71 -3.06
C ASP A 6 -20.65 -13.66 -2.79
N ASP A 7 -19.94 -14.78 -3.00
CA ASP A 7 -18.48 -14.86 -2.91
C ASP A 7 -17.79 -14.19 -4.11
N GLU A 8 -18.31 -14.35 -5.34
CA GLU A 8 -17.76 -13.71 -6.56
C GLU A 8 -17.90 -12.18 -6.53
N ILE A 9 -19.01 -11.68 -6.00
CA ILE A 9 -19.27 -10.24 -5.85
C ILE A 9 -18.27 -9.60 -4.87
N LEU A 10 -17.82 -10.32 -3.83
CA LEU A 10 -16.81 -9.84 -2.89
C LEU A 10 -15.37 -10.03 -3.38
N GLN A 11 -15.12 -11.01 -4.25
CA GLN A 11 -13.80 -11.21 -4.89
C GLN A 11 -13.46 -10.09 -5.90
N THR A 12 -14.48 -9.49 -6.53
CA THR A 12 -14.28 -8.39 -7.49
C THR A 12 -13.70 -7.11 -6.83
N PRO A 13 -14.23 -6.60 -5.71
CA PRO A 13 -13.61 -5.51 -4.96
C PRO A 13 -12.21 -5.85 -4.43
N ARG A 14 -11.97 -7.13 -4.07
CA ARG A 14 -10.70 -7.55 -3.47
C ARG A 14 -9.55 -7.57 -4.48
N HIS A 15 -9.74 -8.07 -5.71
CA HIS A 15 -8.66 -8.05 -6.71
C HIS A 15 -8.31 -6.62 -7.14
N LEU A 16 -9.31 -5.73 -7.29
CA LEU A 16 -9.07 -4.31 -7.60
C LEU A 16 -8.27 -3.64 -6.47
N LEU A 17 -8.62 -3.91 -5.21
CA LEU A 17 -7.85 -3.40 -4.07
C LEU A 17 -6.43 -3.97 -4.06
N HIS A 18 -6.26 -5.24 -4.42
CA HIS A 18 -4.95 -5.89 -4.52
C HIS A 18 -4.06 -5.22 -5.58
N GLU A 19 -4.59 -4.99 -6.78
CA GLU A 19 -3.89 -4.31 -7.88
C GLU A 19 -3.53 -2.88 -7.49
N LEU A 20 -4.49 -2.12 -6.97
CA LEU A 20 -4.27 -0.74 -6.53
C LEU A 20 -3.19 -0.66 -5.43
N THR A 21 -3.22 -1.59 -4.47
CA THR A 21 -2.23 -1.63 -3.39
C THR A 21 -0.84 -1.98 -3.92
N ALA A 22 -0.73 -2.87 -4.91
CA ALA A 22 0.54 -3.20 -5.54
C ALA A 22 1.12 -2.03 -6.35
N GLU A 23 0.29 -1.32 -7.11
CA GLU A 23 0.70 -0.10 -7.82
C GLU A 23 1.15 0.99 -6.85
N TYR A 24 0.43 1.16 -5.73
CA TYR A 24 0.79 2.13 -4.71
C TYR A 24 2.11 1.77 -4.01
N ASP A 25 2.35 0.49 -3.69
CA ASP A 25 3.65 0.01 -3.17
C ASP A 25 4.80 0.34 -4.13
N SER A 26 4.61 0.14 -5.44
CA SER A 26 5.58 0.50 -6.48
C SER A 26 5.88 2.01 -6.50
N MET A 27 4.85 2.85 -6.39
CA MET A 27 5.00 4.31 -6.32
C MET A 27 5.80 4.72 -5.07
N VAL A 28 5.50 4.13 -3.91
CA VAL A 28 6.25 4.40 -2.67
C VAL A 28 7.73 4.01 -2.82
N ARG A 29 8.04 2.86 -3.44
CA ARG A 29 9.43 2.47 -3.73
C ARG A 29 10.12 3.47 -4.64
N GLN A 30 9.43 3.93 -5.68
CA GLN A 30 9.98 4.93 -6.60
C GLN A 30 10.22 6.28 -5.92
N TYR A 31 9.33 6.67 -5.00
CA TYR A 31 9.52 7.86 -4.17
C TYR A 31 10.77 7.74 -3.29
N LYS A 32 10.93 6.61 -2.58
CA LYS A 32 12.12 6.33 -1.76
C LYS A 32 13.42 6.43 -2.56
N GLU A 33 13.46 5.86 -3.76
CA GLU A 33 14.66 5.89 -4.61
C GLU A 33 14.92 7.29 -5.20
N THR A 34 13.87 7.99 -5.65
CA THR A 34 14.01 9.34 -6.26
C THR A 34 14.53 10.36 -5.26
N TYR A 35 14.07 10.29 -4.01
CA TYR A 35 14.44 11.21 -2.94
C TYR A 35 15.39 10.60 -1.92
N LYS A 36 16.14 9.57 -2.34
CA LYS A 36 17.14 8.88 -1.52
C LYS A 36 18.11 9.86 -0.89
N GLY A 37 18.42 9.67 0.39
CA GLY A 37 19.23 10.58 1.18
C GLY A 37 18.48 11.77 1.78
N TYR A 38 17.36 12.22 1.19
CA TYR A 38 16.49 13.21 1.83
C TYR A 38 15.41 12.56 2.68
N VAL A 39 14.83 11.45 2.20
CA VAL A 39 13.85 10.65 2.97
C VAL A 39 14.46 10.05 4.24
N ASP A 40 15.78 9.86 4.25
CA ASP A 40 16.56 9.36 5.39
C ASP A 40 16.87 10.46 6.42
N ILE A 41 16.63 11.74 6.10
CA ILE A 41 16.79 12.86 7.03
C ILE A 41 15.49 12.97 7.83
N PRO A 42 15.51 12.70 9.16
CA PRO A 42 14.34 12.85 9.99
C PRO A 42 13.78 14.27 9.89
N ASP A 43 12.46 14.39 9.92
CA ASP A 43 11.73 15.65 9.85
C ASP A 43 11.84 16.44 8.53
N SER A 44 12.58 15.92 7.54
CA SER A 44 12.61 16.53 6.22
C SER A 44 11.23 16.49 5.56
N ARG A 45 10.99 17.40 4.62
CA ARG A 45 9.74 17.41 3.85
C ARG A 45 9.47 16.04 3.20
N TRP A 46 10.50 15.42 2.63
CA TRP A 46 10.37 14.14 1.92
C TRP A 46 10.22 12.95 2.87
N ASN A 47 10.83 13.02 4.06
CA ASN A 47 10.61 12.05 5.11
C ASN A 47 9.14 12.08 5.59
N LYS A 48 8.58 13.26 5.87
CA LYS A 48 7.17 13.41 6.29
C LYS A 48 6.18 12.99 5.21
N GLU A 49 6.43 13.36 3.96
CA GLU A 49 5.59 12.91 2.83
C GLU A 49 5.66 11.38 2.66
N LEU A 50 6.85 10.77 2.81
CA LEU A 50 7.01 9.32 2.77
C LEU A 50 6.22 8.63 3.89
N GLU A 51 6.27 9.16 5.12
CA GLU A 51 5.50 8.61 6.25
C GLU A 51 4.00 8.57 5.96
N LEU A 52 3.44 9.65 5.38
CA LEU A 52 2.03 9.70 4.98
C LEU A 52 1.67 8.65 3.92
N TYR A 53 2.56 8.43 2.95
CA TYR A 53 2.35 7.38 1.95
C TYR A 53 2.46 5.98 2.54
N MET A 54 3.41 5.74 3.44
CA MET A 54 3.53 4.44 4.12
C MET A 54 2.34 4.16 5.02
N GLU A 55 1.80 5.15 5.74
CA GLU A 55 0.60 4.99 6.58
C GLU A 55 -0.60 4.51 5.73
N SER A 56 -0.86 5.18 4.61
CA SER A 56 -1.95 4.82 3.69
C SER A 56 -1.75 3.43 3.09
N LEU A 57 -0.51 3.11 2.69
CA LEU A 57 -0.15 1.80 2.13
C LEU A 57 -0.32 0.68 3.16
N ASN A 58 0.07 0.93 4.41
CA ASN A 58 -0.02 -0.04 5.50
C ASN A 58 -1.48 -0.35 5.86
N GLU A 59 -2.36 0.64 5.85
CA GLU A 59 -3.80 0.41 6.06
C GLU A 59 -4.39 -0.42 4.92
N ALA A 60 -4.03 -0.14 3.67
CA ALA A 60 -4.46 -0.95 2.52
C ALA A 60 -3.97 -2.40 2.61
N LYS A 61 -2.69 -2.61 2.96
CA LYS A 61 -2.10 -3.93 3.20
C LYS A 61 -2.82 -4.69 4.31
N LYS A 62 -3.18 -4.01 5.41
CA LYS A 62 -3.94 -4.59 6.52
C LYS A 62 -5.34 -5.05 6.09
N ILE A 63 -6.06 -4.26 5.30
CA ILE A 63 -7.38 -4.65 4.74
C ILE A 63 -7.25 -5.92 3.88
N LEU A 64 -6.15 -6.04 3.12
CA LEU A 64 -5.89 -7.20 2.27
C LEU A 64 -5.34 -8.42 3.02
N GLY A 65 -4.87 -8.24 4.26
CA GLY A 65 -4.19 -9.25 5.06
C GLY A 65 -2.75 -9.53 4.61
N TRP A 66 -2.08 -8.55 3.99
CA TRP A 66 -0.67 -8.66 3.65
C TRP A 66 0.20 -8.42 4.88
N GLU A 67 1.27 -9.20 5.03
CA GLU A 67 2.29 -8.91 6.05
C GLU A 67 2.96 -7.57 5.75
N ILE A 68 3.01 -6.70 6.76
CA ILE A 68 3.73 -5.44 6.69
C ILE A 68 5.19 -5.76 7.07
N ASN A 69 6.06 -5.83 6.06
CA ASN A 69 7.49 -5.94 6.31
C ASN A 69 8.08 -4.53 6.42
N ASP A 70 8.37 -4.12 7.65
CA ASP A 70 9.18 -2.96 7.96
C ASP A 70 10.66 -3.33 7.74
N GLU A 71 11.11 -3.30 6.47
CA GLU A 71 12.55 -3.33 6.12
C GLU A 71 13.17 -1.92 6.15
#